data_AF-A0A6I3BX19-F1
#
_entry.id   AF-A0A6I3BX19-F1
#
_cell.length_a   1.000
_cell.length_b   1.000
_cell.length_c   1.000
_cell.angle_alpha   90.00
_cell.angle_beta   90.00
_cell.angle_gamma   90.00
#
_symmetry.space_group_name_H-M   'P 1'
#
loop_
_entity.id
_entity.type
_entity.pdbx_description
1 polymer ?
#
loop_
_entity_poly.entity_id
_entity_poly.type
_entity_poly.pdbx_seq_one_letter_code
_entity_poly.pdbx_strand_id
1 'polypeptide(L)' 'DIALGEIPDDSDCANAVAFLCSDYARVITGAGLDVNGGEFMP' A
#
# COMPACT_ATOMS: atom_id res chain seq x y z
N ASP A 1 13.50 -6.34 7.14
CA ASP A 1 13.59 -7.67 6.48
C ASP A 1 12.45 -7.70 5.47
N ILE A 2 12.71 -7.21 4.26
CA ILE A 2 11.65 -6.92 3.28
C ILE A 2 11.36 -8.20 2.52
N ALA A 3 10.16 -8.77 2.68
CA ALA A 3 9.81 -10.07 2.09
C ALA A 3 9.93 -10.09 0.56
N LEU A 4 9.65 -8.97 -0.10
CA LEU A 4 9.81 -8.83 -1.55
C LEU A 4 11.27 -8.66 -2.00
N GLY A 5 12.20 -8.41 -1.08
CA GLY A 5 13.62 -8.21 -1.41
C GLY A 5 13.91 -6.91 -2.18
N GLU A 6 12.93 -6.01 -2.28
CA GLU A 6 12.98 -4.75 -3.01
C GLU A 6 12.62 -3.59 -2.08
N ILE A 7 13.34 -2.47 -2.18
CA ILE A 7 12.97 -1.24 -1.47
C ILE A 7 11.91 -0.53 -2.32
N PRO A 8 10.66 -0.40 -1.84
CA PRO A 8 9.61 0.29 -2.60
C PRO A 8 10.01 1.74 -2.88
N ASP A 9 9.62 2.24 -4.04
CA ASP A 9 9.82 3.65 -4.37
C ASP A 9 8.56 4.49 -4.08
N ASP A 10 8.67 5.81 -4.24
CA ASP A 10 7.54 6.72 -4.01
C ASP A 10 6.33 6.41 -4.92
N SER A 11 6.57 5.81 -6.08
CA SER A 11 5.52 5.48 -7.05
C SER A 11 4.66 4.31 -6.59
N ASP A 12 5.23 3.34 -5.86
CA ASP A 12 4.47 2.24 -5.25
C ASP A 12 3.44 2.79 -4.25
N CYS A 13 3.86 3.72 -3.39
CA CYS A 13 2.97 4.39 -2.45
C CYS A 13 1.90 5.23 -3.17
N ALA A 14 2.31 6.01 -4.19
CA ALA A 14 1.39 6.82 -4.98
C ALA A 14 0.32 5.97 -5.70
N ASN A 15 0.68 4.80 -6.22
CA ASN A 15 -0.24 3.89 -6.88
C ASN A 15 -1.26 3.29 -5.90
N ALA A 16 -0.83 2.94 -4.68
CA ALA A 16 -1.74 2.49 -3.63
C ALA A 16 -2.73 3.58 -3.21
N VAL A 17 -2.26 4.84 -3.10
CA VAL A 17 -3.13 5.99 -2.85
C VAL A 17 -4.11 6.20 -4.01
N ALA A 18 -3.65 6.11 -5.26
CA ALA A 18 -4.52 6.22 -6.43
C ALA A 18 -5.63 5.15 -6.43
N PHE A 19 -5.32 3.93 -6.01
CA PHE A 19 -6.32 2.88 -5.79
C PHE A 19 -7.33 3.29 -4.72
N LEU A 20 -6.88 3.75 -3.55
CA LEU A 20 -7.77 4.17 -2.45
C LEU A 20 -8.64 5.39 -2.82
N CYS A 21 -8.15 6.26 -3.71
CA CYS A 21 -8.93 7.39 -4.25
C CYS A 21 -9.90 6.99 -5.36
N SER A 22 -9.82 5.78 -5.89
CA SER A 22 -10.67 5.31 -6.99
C SER A 22 -12.02 4.77 -6.50
N ASP A 23 -12.99 4.65 -7.42
CA ASP A 23 -14.29 4.02 -7.14
C ASP A 23 -14.18 2.54 -6.70
N TYR A 24 -13.05 1.88 -6.98
CA TYR A 24 -12.81 0.50 -6.54
C TYR A 24 -12.72 0.39 -5.01
N ALA A 25 -12.32 1.47 -4.33
CA ALA A 25 -12.18 1.51 -2.88
C ALA A 25 -13.40 2.14 -2.19
N ARG A 26 -14.52 2.39 -2.88
CA ARG A 26 -15.63 3.23 -2.37
C ARG A 26 -16.26 2.80 -1.04
N VAL A 27 -16.08 1.54 -0.62
CA VAL A 27 -16.59 1.00 0.66
C VAL A 27 -15.47 0.64 1.64
N ILE A 28 -14.22 0.91 1.30
CA ILE A 28 -13.06 0.72 2.17
C ILE A 28 -12.91 1.97 3.04
N THR A 29 -13.02 1.80 4.36
CA THR A 29 -12.86 2.88 5.33
C THR A 29 -12.36 2.33 6.66
N GLY A 30 -11.65 3.16 7.43
CA GLY A 30 -11.13 2.79 8.75
C GLY A 30 -10.01 1.73 8.75
N ALA A 31 -9.48 1.38 7.59
CA ALA A 31 -8.39 0.40 7.42
C ALA A 31 -7.06 1.10 7.09
N GLY A 32 -5.95 0.51 7.54
CA GLY A 32 -4.60 0.84 7.07
C GLY A 32 -4.18 -0.09 5.93
N LEU A 33 -3.42 0.44 4.97
CA LEU A 33 -2.76 -0.34 3.92
C LEU A 33 -1.25 -0.07 3.99
N ASP A 34 -0.50 -1.07 4.44
CA ASP A 34 0.96 -0.98 4.50
C ASP A 34 1.56 -1.24 3.11
N VAL A 35 2.25 -0.23 2.58
CA VAL A 35 2.97 -0.30 1.30
C VAL A 35 4.47 -0.34 1.57
N ASN A 36 4.94 -1.46 2.11
CA ASN A 36 6.28 -1.56 2.70
C ASN A 36 7.06 -2.83 2.26
N GLY A 37 6.65 -3.45 1.15
CA GLY A 37 7.25 -4.69 0.65
C GLY A 37 7.15 -5.89 1.62
N GLY A 38 6.25 -5.83 2.59
CA GLY A 38 6.07 -6.85 3.62
C GLY A 38 7.09 -6.76 4.75
N GLU A 39 7.77 -5.63 4.92
CA GLU A 39 8.76 -5.45 6.00
C GLU A 39 8.14 -5.49 7.40
N PHE A 40 6.92 -4.98 7.52
CA PHE A 40 6.15 -5.00 8.75
C PHE A 40 4.73 -5.46 8.44
N MET A 41 4.22 -6.37 9.27
CA MET A 41 2.82 -6.80 9.27
C MET A 41 2.32 -6.83 10.73
N PRO A 42 1.20 -6.15 11.05
CA PRO A 42 0.61 -6.17 12.39
C PRO A 42 -0.14 -7.47 12.72
#